data_AF-A0A2S5AGK3-F1
#
_entry.id   AF-A0A2S5AGK3-F1
#
_cell.length_a   1.000
_cell.length_b   1.000
_cell.length_c   1.000
_cell.angle_alpha   90.00
_cell.angle_beta   90.00
_cell.angle_gamma   90.00
#
_symmetry.space_group_name_H-M   'P 1'
#
loop_
_entity.id
_entity.type
_entity.pdbx_description
1 polymer ?
#
loop_
_entity_poly.entity_id
_entity_poly.type
_entity_poly.pdbx_seq_one_letter_code
_entity_poly.pdbx_strand_id
1 'polypeptide(L)'
;MANKNTSEIKINVELDENRVPEKLSWAAVEGGVELESAKAFMLSVWNSDERATKCIELWTKDMSVDEMKIFFHQTLLSMTETFQRATGDEKMSATMQDFCDYFAEKLELKAK
;
A
#
# COMPACT_ATOMS: atom_id res chain seq x y z
N MET A 1 18.64 -19.68 -23.45
CA MET A 1 18.27 -18.27 -23.18
C MET A 1 17.04 -18.29 -22.31
N ALA A 2 17.06 -17.63 -21.14
CA ALA A 2 15.86 -17.54 -20.31
C ALA A 2 14.81 -16.70 -21.04
N ASN A 3 13.58 -17.22 -21.18
CA ASN A 3 12.46 -16.42 -21.67
C ASN A 3 12.25 -15.25 -20.72
N LYS A 4 12.39 -14.02 -21.23
CA LYS A 4 12.06 -12.81 -20.49
C LYS A 4 10.55 -12.64 -20.56
N ASN A 5 9.87 -12.80 -19.43
CA ASN A 5 8.47 -12.43 -19.30
C ASN A 5 8.40 -11.01 -18.73
N THR A 6 7.58 -10.17 -19.35
CA THR A 6 7.36 -8.78 -18.91
C THR A 6 5.93 -8.67 -18.45
N SER A 7 5.76 -8.43 -17.15
CA SER A 7 4.48 -8.13 -16.53
C SER A 7 4.26 -6.63 -16.45
N GLU A 8 3.00 -6.20 -16.53
CA GLU A 8 2.62 -4.79 -16.44
C GLU A 8 1.56 -4.62 -15.34
N ILE A 9 1.79 -3.63 -14.47
CA ILE A 9 0.81 -3.13 -13.52
C ILE A 9 0.41 -1.72 -13.97
N LYS A 10 -0.88 -1.51 -14.23
CA LYS A 10 -1.42 -0.20 -14.61
C LYS A 10 -2.18 0.39 -13.45
N ILE A 11 -1.89 1.64 -13.11
CA ILE A 11 -2.67 2.44 -12.17
C ILE A 11 -3.26 3.59 -12.96
N ASN A 12 -4.58 3.66 -13.03
CA ASN A 12 -5.30 4.76 -13.66
C ASN A 12 -5.84 5.69 -12.57
N VAL A 13 -5.60 6.98 -12.76
CA VAL A 13 -6.03 8.05 -11.86
C VAL A 13 -6.90 9.02 -12.65
N GLU A 14 -8.19 9.04 -12.37
CA GLU A 14 -9.12 10.03 -12.91
C GLU A 14 -9.12 11.24 -11.98
N LEU A 15 -8.87 12.43 -12.54
CA LEU A 15 -8.77 13.68 -11.79
C LEU A 15 -9.94 14.59 -12.12
N ASP A 16 -10.35 15.42 -11.15
CA ASP A 16 -11.30 16.51 -11.39
C ASP A 16 -10.65 17.73 -12.08
N GLU A 17 -11.45 18.78 -12.30
CA GLU A 17 -11.00 20.05 -12.88
C GLU A 17 -9.88 20.74 -12.08
N ASN A 18 -9.76 20.46 -10.78
CA ASN A 18 -8.74 20.98 -9.87
C ASN A 18 -7.55 20.01 -9.68
N ARG A 19 -7.47 18.92 -10.47
CA ARG A 19 -6.46 17.87 -10.39
C ARG A 19 -6.49 17.05 -9.10
N VAL A 20 -7.65 16.93 -8.47
CA VAL A 20 -7.86 16.05 -7.30
C VAL A 20 -8.33 14.67 -7.76
N PRO A 21 -7.75 13.56 -7.28
CA PRO A 21 -8.22 12.21 -7.60
C PRO A 21 -9.70 11.97 -7.26
N GLU A 22 -10.47 11.53 -8.25
CA GLU A 22 -11.88 11.14 -8.09
C GLU A 22 -12.08 9.64 -8.19
N LYS A 23 -11.41 8.97 -9.14
CA LYS A 23 -11.47 7.52 -9.29
C LYS A 23 -10.08 6.95 -9.44
N LEU A 24 -9.84 5.84 -8.76
CA LEU A 24 -8.63 5.04 -8.91
C LEU A 24 -9.02 3.67 -9.43
N SER A 25 -8.24 3.13 -10.35
CA SER A 25 -8.37 1.75 -10.78
C SER A 25 -7.01 1.16 -11.13
N TRP A 26 -6.91 -0.16 -11.08
CA TRP A 26 -5.67 -0.84 -11.43
C TRP A 26 -5.91 -2.16 -12.16
N ALA A 27 -4.88 -2.57 -12.89
CA ALA A 27 -4.85 -3.83 -13.62
C ALA A 27 -3.48 -4.48 -13.45
N ALA A 28 -3.48 -5.80 -13.22
CA ALA A 28 -2.30 -6.65 -13.19
C ALA A 28 -2.70 -8.02 -13.76
N VAL A 29 -2.82 -8.10 -15.09
CA VAL A 29 -3.44 -9.23 -15.79
C VAL A 29 -2.73 -10.56 -15.52
N GLU A 30 -1.40 -10.56 -15.45
CA GLU A 30 -0.65 -11.78 -15.10
C GLU A 30 -0.86 -12.22 -13.65
N GLY A 31 -1.22 -11.28 -12.76
CA GLY A 31 -1.62 -11.55 -11.38
C GLY A 31 -3.11 -11.89 -11.24
N GLY A 32 -3.86 -11.96 -12.34
CA GLY A 32 -5.30 -12.28 -12.33
C GLY A 32 -6.23 -11.10 -12.11
N VAL A 33 -5.72 -9.86 -12.16
CA VAL A 33 -6.53 -8.64 -11.96
C VAL A 33 -6.70 -7.92 -13.29
N GLU A 34 -7.91 -7.96 -13.85
CA GLU A 34 -8.19 -7.34 -15.17
C GLU A 34 -8.35 -5.82 -15.10
N LEU A 35 -9.30 -5.33 -14.28
CA LEU A 35 -9.48 -3.91 -13.99
C LEU A 35 -10.35 -3.77 -12.74
N GLU A 36 -9.75 -3.40 -11.62
CA GLU A 36 -10.44 -3.23 -10.34
C GLU A 36 -10.42 -1.78 -9.89
N SER A 37 -11.55 -1.31 -9.34
CA SER A 37 -11.64 -0.02 -8.68
C SER A 37 -10.95 -0.06 -7.33
N ALA A 38 -10.28 1.03 -6.97
CA ALA A 38 -9.64 1.21 -5.68
C ALA A 38 -10.04 2.56 -5.08
N LYS A 39 -9.98 2.66 -3.75
CA LYS A 39 -10.16 3.93 -3.04
C LYS A 39 -8.86 4.60 -2.64
N ALA A 40 -7.75 3.84 -2.57
CA ALA A 40 -6.42 4.37 -2.28
C ALA A 40 -5.32 3.52 -2.89
N PHE A 41 -4.17 4.16 -3.13
CA PHE A 41 -2.90 3.52 -3.46
C PHE A 41 -1.77 4.16 -2.63
N MET A 42 -0.84 3.33 -2.17
CA MET A 42 0.43 3.79 -1.64
C MET A 42 1.54 3.02 -2.35
N LEU A 43 2.33 3.72 -3.15
CA LEU A 43 3.43 3.15 -3.94
C LEU A 43 4.76 3.74 -3.47
N SER A 44 5.66 2.87 -3.02
CA SER A 44 7.01 3.23 -2.61
C SER A 44 8.03 2.67 -3.60
N VAL A 45 8.86 3.55 -4.16
CA VAL A 45 9.90 3.20 -5.12
C VAL A 45 11.27 3.48 -4.51
N TRP A 46 12.08 2.44 -4.33
CA TRP A 46 13.45 2.59 -3.87
C TRP A 46 14.35 3.08 -5.01
N ASN A 47 15.00 4.22 -4.81
CA ASN A 47 16.04 4.73 -5.69
C ASN A 47 17.41 4.46 -5.06
N SER A 48 18.17 3.52 -5.64
CA SER A 48 19.49 3.13 -5.13
C SER A 48 20.54 4.23 -5.26
N ASP A 49 20.43 5.07 -6.29
CA ASP A 49 21.43 6.10 -6.60
C ASP A 49 21.34 7.25 -5.59
N GLU A 50 20.11 7.65 -5.26
CA GLU A 50 19.82 8.66 -4.24
C GLU A 50 19.77 8.08 -2.82
N ARG A 51 19.75 6.74 -2.68
CA ARG A 51 19.49 6.02 -1.42
C ARG A 51 18.25 6.54 -0.69
N ALA A 52 17.20 6.77 -1.46
CA ALA A 52 15.96 7.37 -0.99
C ALA A 52 14.74 6.62 -1.53
N THR A 53 13.65 6.67 -0.78
CA THR A 53 12.35 6.16 -1.22
C THR A 53 11.51 7.31 -1.76
N LYS A 54 10.98 7.15 -2.97
CA LYS A 54 9.97 8.05 -3.55
C LYS A 54 8.60 7.42 -3.30
N CYS A 55 7.69 8.19 -2.70
CA CYS A 55 6.35 7.73 -2.38
C CYS A 55 5.31 8.46 -3.24
N ILE A 56 4.29 7.72 -3.66
CA ILE A 56 3.08 8.25 -4.26
C ILE A 56 1.92 7.77 -3.38
N GLU A 57 1.27 8.72 -2.70
CA GLU A 57 0.07 8.46 -1.90
C GLU A 57 -1.15 9.06 -2.61
N LEU A 58 -2.11 8.22 -2.99
CA LEU A 58 -3.35 8.64 -3.64
C LEU A 58 -4.53 8.06 -2.88
N TRP A 59 -5.58 8.87 -2.71
CA TRP A 59 -6.87 8.40 -2.24
C TRP A 59 -8.00 9.20 -2.87
N THR A 60 -9.14 8.55 -2.98
CA THR A 60 -10.38 9.11 -3.49
C THR A 60 -11.07 9.96 -2.42
N LYS A 61 -11.84 10.97 -2.85
CA LYS A 61 -12.56 11.88 -1.94
C LYS A 61 -13.62 11.17 -1.10
N ASP A 62 -14.17 10.06 -1.58
CA ASP A 62 -15.22 9.27 -0.92
C ASP A 62 -14.67 8.17 0.01
N MET A 63 -13.34 8.07 0.17
CA MET A 63 -12.75 7.23 1.19
C MET A 63 -13.01 7.85 2.57
N SER A 64 -13.75 7.12 3.41
CA SER A 64 -14.04 7.58 4.77
C SER A 64 -12.80 7.57 5.65
N VAL A 65 -12.83 8.37 6.72
CA VAL A 65 -11.74 8.42 7.70
C VAL A 65 -11.51 7.05 8.33
N ASP A 66 -12.55 6.25 8.56
CA ASP A 66 -12.41 4.93 9.16
C ASP A 66 -11.81 3.90 8.18
N GLU A 67 -12.21 3.93 6.90
CA GLU A 67 -11.53 3.16 5.85
C GLU A 67 -10.04 3.54 5.76
N MET A 68 -9.70 4.83 5.89
CA MET A 68 -8.32 5.32 5.87
C MET A 68 -7.51 4.77 7.05
N LYS A 69 -8.06 4.78 8.27
CA LYS A 69 -7.39 4.19 9.44
C LYS A 69 -7.12 2.70 9.25
N ILE A 70 -8.10 1.97 8.71
CA ILE A 70 -7.95 0.53 8.42
C ILE A 70 -6.87 0.32 7.36
N PHE A 71 -6.88 1.11 6.27
CA PHE A 71 -5.89 1.02 5.21
C PHE A 71 -4.47 1.23 5.72
N PHE A 72 -4.23 2.26 6.53
CA PHE A 72 -2.92 2.51 7.14
C PHE A 72 -2.50 1.38 8.09
N HIS A 73 -3.41 0.90 8.95
CA HIS A 73 -3.12 -0.22 9.84
C HIS A 73 -2.69 -1.48 9.06
N GLN A 74 -3.46 -1.88 8.04
CA GLN A 74 -3.15 -3.06 7.23
C GLN A 74 -1.84 -2.91 6.45
N THR A 75 -1.56 -1.69 6.01
CA THR A 75 -0.31 -1.37 5.30
C THR A 75 0.89 -1.48 6.23
N LEU A 76 0.82 -0.93 7.45
CA LEU A 76 1.88 -1.06 8.46
C LEU A 76 2.14 -2.52 8.86
N LEU A 77 1.08 -3.32 9.01
CA LEU A 77 1.18 -4.74 9.29
C LEU A 77 1.92 -5.47 8.13
N SER A 78 1.48 -5.23 6.89
CA SER A 78 2.12 -5.81 5.70
C SER A 78 3.58 -5.37 5.53
N MET A 79 3.90 -4.12 5.87
CA MET A 79 5.25 -3.60 5.90
C MET A 79 6.11 -4.31 6.94
N THR A 80 5.55 -4.58 8.13
CA THR A 80 6.22 -5.33 9.20
C THR A 80 6.59 -6.74 8.74
N GLU A 81 5.64 -7.48 8.18
CA GLU A 81 5.87 -8.83 7.64
C GLU A 81 6.90 -8.83 6.51
N THR A 82 6.83 -7.84 5.63
CA THR A 82 7.77 -7.70 4.51
C THR A 82 9.18 -7.37 5.01
N PHE A 83 9.31 -6.47 5.98
CA PHE A 83 10.58 -6.14 6.61
C PHE A 83 11.20 -7.37 7.29
N GLN A 84 10.42 -8.15 8.03
CA GLN A 84 10.88 -9.38 8.67
C GLN A 84 11.41 -10.38 7.62
N ARG A 85 10.64 -10.65 6.56
CA ARG A 85 11.05 -11.59 5.50
C ARG A 85 12.30 -11.11 4.75
N ALA A 86 12.44 -9.81 4.53
CA ALA A 86 13.54 -9.25 3.76
C ALA A 86 14.85 -9.17 4.54
N THR A 87 14.79 -8.97 5.87
CA THR A 87 15.98 -8.70 6.70
C THR A 87 16.30 -9.80 7.70
N GLY A 88 15.31 -10.60 8.10
CA GLY A 88 15.43 -11.57 9.19
C GLY A 88 15.54 -10.93 10.58
N ASP A 89 15.33 -9.62 10.73
CA ASP A 89 15.41 -8.94 12.04
C ASP A 89 14.13 -9.16 12.86
N GLU A 90 14.11 -10.24 13.62
CA GLU A 90 12.97 -10.62 14.47
C GLU A 90 12.68 -9.60 15.57
N LYS A 91 13.70 -8.95 16.14
CA LYS A 91 13.51 -8.02 17.27
C LYS A 91 12.85 -6.74 16.83
N MET A 92 13.33 -6.16 15.73
CA MET A 92 12.72 -4.96 15.18
C MET A 92 11.32 -5.26 14.64
N SER A 93 11.15 -6.40 13.97
CA SER A 93 9.83 -6.82 13.48
C SER A 93 8.81 -7.00 14.61
N ALA A 94 9.21 -7.59 15.75
CA ALA A 94 8.34 -7.68 16.93
C ALA A 94 7.93 -6.30 17.46
N THR A 95 8.86 -5.34 17.48
CA THR A 95 8.57 -3.96 17.90
C THR A 95 7.59 -3.27 16.94
N MET A 96 7.74 -3.47 15.63
CA MET A 96 6.81 -2.95 14.62
C MET A 96 5.41 -3.59 14.77
N GLN A 97 5.37 -4.89 15.08
CA GLN A 97 4.13 -5.62 15.34
C GLN A 97 3.41 -5.09 16.58
N ASP A 98 4.13 -4.88 17.69
CA ASP A 98 3.59 -4.28 18.91
C ASP A 98 2.98 -2.90 18.64
N PHE A 99 3.62 -2.10 17.77
CA PHE A 99 3.06 -0.81 17.36
C PHE A 99 1.78 -0.98 16.53
N CYS A 100 1.71 -1.93 15.60
CA CYS A 100 0.50 -2.21 14.84
C CYS A 100 -0.65 -2.61 15.78
N ASP A 101 -0.37 -3.46 16.77
CA ASP A 101 -1.34 -3.87 17.78
C ASP A 101 -1.84 -2.71 18.64
N TYR A 102 -0.93 -1.84 19.08
CA TYR A 102 -1.27 -0.60 19.78
C TYR A 102 -2.11 0.34 18.90
N PHE A 103 -1.73 0.51 17.63
CA PHE A 103 -2.46 1.35 16.67
C PHE A 103 -3.89 0.87 16.49
N ALA A 104 -4.09 -0.45 16.32
CA ALA A 104 -5.41 -1.06 16.21
C ALA A 104 -6.23 -0.90 17.49
N GLU A 105 -5.63 -1.04 18.67
CA GLU A 105 -6.31 -0.83 19.95
C GLU A 105 -6.77 0.62 20.11
N LYS A 106 -5.88 1.60 19.89
CA LYS A 106 -6.20 3.02 20.12
C LYS A 106 -7.19 3.59 19.13
N LEU A 107 -7.29 3.01 17.94
CA LEU A 107 -8.27 3.38 16.95
C LEU A 107 -9.49 2.46 16.93
N GLU A 108 -9.60 1.55 17.91
CA GLU A 108 -10.72 0.60 18.05
C GLU A 108 -10.99 -0.23 16.78
N LEU A 109 -9.93 -0.60 16.06
CA LEU A 109 -10.00 -1.33 14.78
C LEU A 109 -10.13 -2.85 14.95
N LYS A 110 -9.85 -3.37 16.15
CA LYS A 110 -10.09 -4.78 16.45
C LYS A 110 -11.60 -4.99 16.59
N ALA A 111 -12.17 -5.87 15.76
CA ALA A 111 -13.59 -6.20 15.83
C ALA A 111 -14.00 -6.53 17.28
N LYS A 112 -15.17 -6.05 17.69
CA LYS A 112 -15.83 -6.57 18.90
C LYS A 112 -16.18 -8.03 18.73
#